data_AF-A0A952HJY7-F1
#
_entry.id   AF-A0A952HJY7-F1
#
_cell.length_a   1.000
_cell.length_b   1.000
_cell.length_c   1.000
_cell.angle_alpha   90.00
_cell.angle_beta   90.00
_cell.angle_gamma   90.00
#
_symmetry.space_group_name_H-M   'P 1'
#
loop_
_entity.id
_entity.type
_entity.pdbx_description
1 polymer ?
#
loop_
_entity_poly.entity_id
_entity_poly.type
_entity_poly.pdbx_seq_one_letter_code
_entity_poly.pdbx_strand_id
1 'polypeptide(L)'
;MLEEEGIPYRLVDIEILLSVNPKELAKHKPAVIIPDGALQHIHPSAVKWFKDYLLYGGSLLISQDAGIKNHAGAYLKSAIFSPLLGINYILYDKLRVDSFSEGYTRVVDENLEITPGKIDKEQRLVTGYMYGGLTYPYAKTEDNGFDGRTVAFVVDNKDNNEYKALVWKKYKEGYIFYSSLPLGHLKAYSDDMVLRSILRYFLFKLVKIPHLVNTPKGKGGLVINWHIDA
;
A
#
# COMPACT_ATOMS: atom_id res chain seq x y z
N MET A 1 -13.75 -4.16 -5.26
CA MET A 1 -12.41 -4.01 -5.88
C MET A 1 -11.67 -5.33 -6.08
N LEU A 2 -11.25 -6.09 -5.06
CA LEU A 2 -10.58 -7.39 -5.30
C LEU A 2 -11.45 -8.36 -6.12
N GLU A 3 -12.74 -8.41 -5.83
CA GLU A 3 -13.73 -9.16 -6.61
C GLU A 3 -13.87 -8.66 -8.05
N GLU A 4 -13.84 -7.33 -8.27
CA GLU A 4 -13.89 -6.71 -9.60
C GLU A 4 -12.66 -7.05 -10.45
N GLU A 5 -11.50 -7.21 -9.80
CA GLU A 5 -10.25 -7.66 -10.42
C GLU A 5 -10.16 -9.20 -10.53
N GLY A 6 -11.19 -9.94 -10.12
CA GLY A 6 -11.23 -11.40 -10.16
C GLY A 6 -10.22 -12.09 -9.24
N ILE A 7 -9.82 -11.42 -8.16
CA ILE A 7 -8.80 -11.90 -7.21
C ILE A 7 -9.50 -12.61 -6.04
N PRO A 8 -9.29 -13.92 -5.83
CA PRO A 8 -9.83 -14.62 -4.67
C PRO A 8 -9.28 -14.04 -3.37
N TYR A 9 -10.16 -13.69 -2.44
CA TYR A 9 -9.79 -13.10 -1.16
C TYR A 9 -10.58 -13.74 -0.02
N ARG A 10 -10.09 -13.53 1.20
CA ARG A 10 -10.78 -13.90 2.44
C ARG A 10 -10.59 -12.78 3.44
N LEU A 11 -11.69 -12.31 4.01
CA LEU A 11 -11.65 -11.44 5.18
C LEU A 11 -11.34 -12.29 6.41
N VAL A 12 -10.44 -11.81 7.25
CA VAL A 12 -9.98 -12.52 8.44
C VAL A 12 -9.77 -11.52 9.55
N ASP A 13 -10.21 -11.89 10.76
CA ASP A 13 -9.92 -11.12 11.95
C ASP A 13 -8.42 -11.20 12.30
N ILE A 14 -7.88 -10.16 12.92
CA ILE A 14 -6.45 -10.13 13.28
C ILE A 14 -6.08 -11.24 14.27
N GLU A 15 -6.93 -11.60 15.21
CA GLU A 15 -6.67 -12.68 16.18
C GLU A 15 -6.55 -14.02 15.47
N ILE A 16 -7.45 -14.27 14.52
CA ILE A 16 -7.42 -15.47 13.68
C ILE A 16 -6.15 -15.47 12.82
N LEU A 17 -5.82 -14.35 12.18
CA LEU A 17 -4.61 -14.24 11.36
C LEU A 17 -3.35 -14.57 12.16
N LEU A 18 -3.21 -13.97 13.36
CA LEU A 18 -2.05 -14.15 14.23
C LEU A 18 -1.98 -15.56 14.85
N SER A 19 -3.09 -16.29 14.90
CA SER A 19 -3.11 -17.69 15.35
C SER A 19 -2.53 -18.68 14.33
N VAL A 20 -2.45 -18.30 13.05
CA VAL A 20 -1.92 -19.14 11.98
C VAL A 20 -0.40 -19.06 11.95
N ASN A 21 0.27 -20.16 11.63
CA ASN A 21 1.72 -20.15 11.41
C ASN A 21 2.08 -19.26 10.19
N PRO A 22 2.91 -18.21 10.34
CA PRO A 22 3.19 -17.27 9.26
C PRO A 22 3.91 -17.91 8.06
N LYS A 23 4.75 -18.93 8.31
CA LYS A 23 5.44 -19.67 7.26
C LYS A 23 4.47 -20.48 6.39
N GLU A 24 3.54 -21.18 7.02
CA GLU A 24 2.54 -21.97 6.28
C GLU A 24 1.54 -21.06 5.56
N LEU A 25 1.18 -19.93 6.16
CA LEU A 25 0.31 -18.96 5.50
C LEU A 25 0.96 -18.40 4.22
N ALA A 26 2.23 -17.99 4.28
CA ALA A 26 2.94 -17.41 3.13
C ALA A 26 2.93 -18.31 1.88
N LYS A 27 2.97 -19.64 2.05
CA LYS A 27 2.92 -20.62 0.94
C LYS A 27 1.59 -20.58 0.17
N HIS A 28 0.48 -20.30 0.85
CA HIS A 28 -0.86 -20.45 0.27
C HIS A 28 -1.61 -19.11 0.12
N LYS A 29 -1.19 -18.10 0.88
CA LYS A 29 -1.72 -16.74 0.92
C LYS A 29 -0.54 -15.77 0.91
N PRO A 30 0.03 -15.46 -0.27
CA PRO A 30 1.26 -14.68 -0.40
C PRO A 30 1.05 -13.18 -0.16
N ALA A 31 -0.19 -12.72 0.02
CA ALA A 31 -0.51 -11.33 0.29
C ALA A 31 -1.49 -11.17 1.46
N VAL A 32 -1.18 -10.23 2.35
CA VAL A 32 -2.08 -9.66 3.35
C VAL A 32 -2.27 -8.18 3.02
N ILE A 33 -3.51 -7.73 3.00
CA ILE A 33 -3.87 -6.32 2.75
C ILE A 33 -4.56 -5.80 4.00
N ILE A 34 -4.08 -4.67 4.52
CA ILE A 34 -4.66 -3.97 5.66
C ILE A 34 -5.28 -2.67 5.16
N PRO A 35 -6.61 -2.61 5.01
CA PRO A 35 -7.31 -1.38 4.66
C PRO A 35 -7.20 -0.33 5.78
N ASP A 36 -7.31 0.94 5.39
CA ASP A 36 -7.42 2.07 6.31
C ASP A 36 -8.67 1.93 7.20
N GLY A 37 -8.56 2.39 8.44
CA GLY A 37 -9.60 2.30 9.46
C GLY A 37 -9.80 0.90 10.07
N ALA A 38 -9.34 -0.17 9.41
CA ALA A 38 -9.63 -1.54 9.83
C ALA A 38 -8.76 -2.04 10.98
N LEU A 39 -7.50 -1.60 11.07
CA LEU A 39 -6.53 -2.10 12.05
C LEU A 39 -5.68 -0.99 12.66
N GLN A 40 -6.32 0.08 13.13
CA GLN A 40 -5.62 1.22 13.76
C GLN A 40 -4.90 0.83 15.06
N HIS A 41 -5.42 -0.17 15.77
CA HIS A 41 -4.82 -0.72 16.98
C HIS A 41 -4.40 -2.18 16.76
N ILE A 42 -3.17 -2.49 17.17
CA ILE A 42 -2.66 -3.86 17.22
C ILE A 42 -1.61 -3.97 18.31
N HIS A 43 -1.59 -5.08 19.02
CA HIS A 43 -0.62 -5.30 20.09
C HIS A 43 0.81 -5.38 19.50
N PRO A 44 1.82 -4.70 20.08
CA PRO A 44 3.18 -4.67 19.54
C PRO A 44 3.84 -6.04 19.34
N SER A 45 3.41 -7.06 20.11
CA SER A 45 3.89 -8.44 19.91
C SER A 45 3.58 -9.01 18.52
N ALA A 46 2.55 -8.50 17.83
CA ALA A 46 2.18 -8.94 16.50
C ALA A 46 3.23 -8.61 15.43
N VAL A 47 4.10 -7.61 15.67
CA VAL A 47 5.16 -7.21 14.72
C VAL A 47 6.08 -8.40 14.40
N LYS A 48 6.35 -9.27 15.38
CA LYS A 48 7.13 -10.49 15.15
C LYS A 48 6.47 -11.41 14.13
N TRP A 49 5.16 -11.61 14.23
CA TRP A 49 4.41 -12.46 13.29
C TRP A 49 4.49 -11.91 11.86
N PHE A 50 4.28 -10.60 11.66
CA PHE A 50 4.38 -9.99 10.34
C PHE A 50 5.81 -10.03 9.79
N LYS A 51 6.80 -9.84 10.65
CA LYS A 51 8.21 -10.00 10.29
C LYS A 51 8.50 -11.41 9.79
N ASP A 52 8.02 -12.43 10.49
CA ASP A 52 8.18 -13.83 10.09
C ASP A 52 7.41 -14.14 8.79
N TYR A 53 6.21 -13.59 8.62
CA TYR A 53 5.42 -13.71 7.39
C TYR A 53 6.17 -13.14 6.17
N LEU A 54 6.75 -11.93 6.31
CA LEU A 54 7.59 -11.31 5.28
C LEU A 54 8.86 -12.13 5.01
N LEU A 55 9.51 -12.64 6.06
CA LEU A 55 10.71 -13.47 5.95
C LEU A 55 10.46 -14.71 5.09
N TYR A 56 9.27 -15.31 5.19
CA TYR A 56 8.90 -16.52 4.44
C TYR A 56 8.20 -16.25 3.10
N GLY A 57 8.30 -15.03 2.56
CA GLY A 57 7.81 -14.68 1.21
C GLY A 57 6.38 -14.12 1.18
N GLY A 58 5.72 -14.02 2.33
CA GLY A 58 4.49 -13.27 2.46
C GLY A 58 4.71 -11.80 2.17
N SER A 59 3.69 -11.10 1.68
CA SER A 59 3.79 -9.68 1.36
C SER A 59 2.64 -8.89 1.98
N LEU A 60 2.93 -7.67 2.42
CA LEU A 60 2.00 -6.83 3.17
C LEU A 60 1.72 -5.54 2.41
N LEU A 61 0.44 -5.21 2.20
CA LEU A 61 -0.01 -3.90 1.75
C LEU A 61 -0.70 -3.18 2.91
N ILE A 62 -0.18 -2.03 3.30
CA ILE A 62 -0.75 -1.18 4.36
C ILE A 62 -1.34 0.08 3.73
N SER A 63 -2.63 0.33 3.99
CA SER A 63 -3.30 1.58 3.67
C SER A 63 -3.34 2.47 4.91
N GLN A 64 -2.66 3.60 4.85
CA GLN A 64 -2.62 4.73 5.79
C GLN A 64 -2.35 4.39 7.27
N ASP A 65 -3.36 3.97 8.03
CA ASP A 65 -3.43 4.13 9.50
C ASP A 65 -3.27 2.83 10.29
N ALA A 66 -2.82 1.75 9.65
CA ALA A 66 -2.62 0.48 10.34
C ALA A 66 -1.59 0.61 11.47
N GLY A 67 -1.99 0.24 12.70
CA GLY A 67 -1.10 0.16 13.84
C GLY A 67 -0.52 1.49 14.31
N ILE A 68 -1.29 2.58 14.21
CA ILE A 68 -0.89 3.91 14.66
C ILE A 68 -1.38 4.28 16.07
N LYS A 69 -2.27 3.47 16.69
CA LYS A 69 -2.84 3.72 18.02
C LYS A 69 -2.52 2.62 19.03
N ASN A 70 -2.39 3.01 20.31
CA ASN A 70 -2.34 2.08 21.43
C ASN A 70 -3.75 1.61 21.86
N HIS A 71 -3.83 0.73 22.87
CA HIS A 71 -5.09 0.14 23.33
C HIS A 71 -6.04 1.17 23.97
N ALA A 72 -5.50 2.30 24.45
CA ALA A 72 -6.26 3.41 24.98
C ALA A 72 -6.73 4.39 23.87
N GLY A 73 -6.47 4.08 22.60
CA GLY A 73 -6.85 4.91 21.46
C GLY A 73 -5.94 6.10 21.18
N ALA A 74 -4.86 6.28 21.95
CA ALA A 74 -3.91 7.36 21.73
C ALA A 74 -2.94 7.03 20.59
N TYR A 75 -2.59 8.03 19.78
CA TYR A 75 -1.60 7.89 18.72
C TYR A 75 -0.21 7.56 19.30
N LEU A 76 0.46 6.63 18.63
CA LEU A 76 1.84 6.27 18.90
C LEU A 76 2.80 7.33 18.36
N LYS A 77 4.01 7.41 18.93
CA LYS A 77 5.10 8.22 18.39
C LYS A 77 5.63 7.69 17.06
N SER A 78 5.54 6.37 16.89
CA SER A 78 5.86 5.70 15.64
C SER A 78 4.95 4.50 15.45
N ALA A 79 4.53 4.27 14.21
CA ALA A 79 3.63 3.18 13.90
C ALA A 79 4.32 1.82 14.04
N ILE A 80 3.54 0.78 14.35
CA ILE A 80 4.13 -0.54 14.68
C ILE A 80 4.88 -1.19 13.50
N PHE A 81 4.55 -0.83 12.25
CA PHE A 81 5.24 -1.34 11.06
C PHE A 81 6.43 -0.48 10.62
N SER A 82 6.63 0.70 11.21
CA SER A 82 7.74 1.59 10.84
C SER A 82 9.13 0.95 10.91
N PRO A 83 9.47 0.10 11.90
CA PRO A 83 10.77 -0.60 11.91
C PRO A 83 10.98 -1.57 10.74
N LEU A 84 9.90 -2.07 10.12
CA LEU A 84 9.99 -2.96 8.95
C LEU A 84 10.07 -2.17 7.65
N LEU A 85 9.35 -1.04 7.59
CA LEU A 85 9.25 -0.19 6.41
C LEU A 85 10.44 0.78 6.26
N GLY A 86 10.97 1.31 7.37
CA GLY A 86 11.94 2.42 7.36
C GLY A 86 11.28 3.81 7.25
N ILE A 87 9.95 3.89 7.37
CA ILE A 87 9.18 5.14 7.34
C ILE A 87 8.28 5.19 8.56
N ASN A 88 8.30 6.32 9.26
CA ASN A 88 7.26 6.64 10.22
C ASN A 88 6.08 7.32 9.51
N TYR A 89 4.90 6.75 9.66
CA TYR A 89 3.68 7.23 9.01
C TYR A 89 2.62 7.72 10.00
N ILE A 90 3.03 7.98 11.24
CA ILE A 90 2.25 8.72 12.23
C ILE A 90 3.14 9.76 12.90
N LEU A 91 2.81 11.04 12.72
CA LEU A 91 3.56 12.18 13.26
C LEU A 91 2.72 13.01 14.23
N TYR A 92 1.66 12.44 14.80
CA TYR A 92 0.68 13.17 15.61
C TYR A 92 1.26 13.75 16.90
N ASP A 93 2.34 13.16 17.44
CA ASP A 93 3.04 13.71 18.59
C ASP A 93 3.75 15.04 18.27
N LYS A 94 4.26 15.20 17.03
CA LYS A 94 4.98 16.37 16.51
C LYS A 94 4.05 17.39 15.85
N LEU A 95 3.21 16.92 14.92
CA LEU A 95 2.43 17.76 14.01
C LEU A 95 0.95 17.86 14.39
N ARG A 96 0.48 17.08 15.37
CA ARG A 96 -0.94 17.04 15.77
C ARG A 96 -1.83 16.83 14.55
N VAL A 97 -2.85 17.67 14.38
CA VAL A 97 -3.82 17.62 13.28
C VAL A 97 -3.15 17.77 11.91
N ASP A 98 -2.01 18.47 11.81
CA ASP A 98 -1.28 18.65 10.55
C ASP A 98 -0.51 17.41 10.11
N SER A 99 -0.54 16.32 10.89
CA SER A 99 -0.08 15.00 10.44
C SER A 99 -0.92 14.45 9.28
N PHE A 100 -2.14 14.94 9.14
CA PHE A 100 -3.04 14.62 8.04
C PHE A 100 -3.29 15.89 7.25
N SER A 101 -3.20 15.79 5.92
CA SER A 101 -3.32 16.94 5.05
C SER A 101 -3.86 16.49 3.69
N GLU A 102 -3.96 17.44 2.77
CA GLU A 102 -4.32 17.18 1.37
C GLU A 102 -3.19 17.68 0.47
N GLY A 103 -2.97 17.00 -0.65
CA GLY A 103 -1.93 17.37 -1.58
C GLY A 103 -2.02 16.67 -2.92
N TYR A 104 -1.24 17.14 -3.87
CA TYR A 104 -1.19 16.59 -5.23
C TYR A 104 -0.32 15.35 -5.27
N THR A 105 -0.84 14.24 -5.80
CA THR A 105 -0.06 13.00 -5.93
C THR A 105 0.79 13.05 -7.20
N ARG A 106 2.10 12.92 -7.05
CA ARG A 106 3.10 12.91 -8.11
C ARG A 106 3.69 11.51 -8.29
N VAL A 107 3.40 10.88 -9.43
CA VAL A 107 3.83 9.51 -9.72
C VAL A 107 5.23 9.52 -10.33
N VAL A 108 6.18 8.80 -9.72
CA VAL A 108 7.57 8.70 -10.21
C VAL A 108 7.90 7.35 -10.82
N ASP A 109 7.14 6.29 -10.51
CA ASP A 109 7.31 4.97 -11.12
C ASP A 109 6.30 4.76 -12.25
N GLU A 110 6.80 4.58 -13.47
CA GLU A 110 6.00 4.34 -14.66
C GLU A 110 5.27 3.00 -14.66
N ASN A 111 5.70 2.07 -13.82
CA ASN A 111 5.02 0.78 -13.67
C ASN A 111 3.71 0.89 -12.87
N LEU A 112 3.44 2.03 -12.22
CA LEU A 112 2.14 2.29 -11.61
C LEU A 112 1.13 2.58 -12.72
N GLU A 113 0.36 1.55 -13.07
CA GLU A 113 -0.62 1.58 -14.17
C GLU A 113 -1.84 2.45 -13.83
N ILE A 114 -1.67 3.77 -13.92
CA ILE A 114 -2.75 4.76 -13.89
C ILE A 114 -3.33 4.90 -15.29
N THR A 115 -4.65 5.10 -15.38
CA THR A 115 -5.38 5.24 -16.66
C THR A 115 -4.71 6.31 -17.55
N PRO A 116 -4.48 6.03 -18.85
CA PRO A 116 -3.92 7.01 -19.77
C PRO A 116 -4.71 8.33 -19.76
N GLY A 117 -4.00 9.45 -19.72
CA GLY A 117 -4.60 10.79 -19.65
C GLY A 117 -4.99 11.25 -18.22
N LYS A 118 -4.77 10.43 -17.20
CA LYS A 118 -4.92 10.79 -15.77
C LYS A 118 -3.62 11.15 -15.07
N ILE A 119 -2.53 11.21 -15.83
CA ILE A 119 -1.24 11.73 -15.38
C ILE A 119 -0.90 12.88 -16.33
N ASP A 120 -0.68 14.06 -15.76
CA ASP A 120 -0.11 15.19 -16.49
C ASP A 120 1.30 14.84 -17.00
N LYS A 121 1.65 15.29 -18.21
CA LYS A 121 2.89 14.87 -18.88
C LYS A 121 4.15 15.52 -18.30
N GLU A 122 4.04 16.72 -17.75
CA GLU A 122 5.20 17.53 -17.37
C GLU A 122 5.62 17.28 -15.91
N GLN A 123 4.68 17.44 -15.00
CA GLN A 123 4.83 17.31 -13.55
C GLN A 123 4.51 15.90 -13.07
N ARG A 124 3.88 15.05 -13.89
CA ARG A 124 3.46 13.68 -13.54
C ARG A 124 2.48 13.64 -12.36
N LEU A 125 1.68 14.69 -12.22
CA LEU A 125 0.61 14.75 -11.23
C LEU A 125 -0.58 13.92 -11.69
N VAL A 126 -1.25 13.28 -10.74
CA VAL A 126 -2.54 12.64 -10.98
C VAL A 126 -3.58 13.73 -11.24
N THR A 127 -4.30 13.64 -12.36
CA THR A 127 -5.22 14.68 -12.83
C THR A 127 -6.66 14.19 -13.03
N GLY A 128 -7.60 15.12 -12.91
CA GLY A 128 -9.00 14.91 -13.26
C GLY A 128 -9.22 15.13 -14.77
N TYR A 129 -10.35 14.66 -15.31
CA TYR A 129 -10.65 14.85 -16.74
C TYR A 129 -10.79 16.33 -17.15
N MET A 130 -11.19 17.22 -16.23
CA MET A 130 -11.44 18.65 -16.52
C MET A 130 -10.84 19.65 -15.52
N TYR A 131 -10.20 19.21 -14.43
CA TYR A 131 -9.94 20.07 -13.25
C TYR A 131 -8.46 20.20 -12.82
N GLY A 132 -7.50 19.88 -13.69
CA GLY A 132 -6.08 19.94 -13.32
C GLY A 132 -5.68 18.84 -12.33
N GLY A 133 -4.68 19.11 -11.49
CA GLY A 133 -4.18 18.17 -10.48
C GLY A 133 -5.25 17.82 -9.44
N LEU A 134 -5.40 16.52 -9.14
CA LEU A 134 -6.27 16.05 -8.06
C LEU A 134 -5.51 16.09 -6.74
N THR A 135 -6.20 16.61 -5.72
CA THR A 135 -5.73 16.57 -4.34
C THR A 135 -6.31 15.34 -3.65
N TYR A 136 -5.49 14.69 -2.82
CA TYR A 136 -5.91 13.55 -2.04
C TYR A 136 -5.58 13.77 -0.57
N PRO A 137 -6.45 13.32 0.36
CA PRO A 137 -6.08 13.22 1.76
C PRO A 137 -4.92 12.23 1.91
N TYR A 138 -3.97 12.55 2.78
CA TYR A 138 -2.82 11.70 3.04
C TYR A 138 -2.28 11.90 4.46
N ALA A 139 -1.54 10.91 4.96
CA ALA A 139 -0.75 11.02 6.18
C ALA A 139 0.69 11.45 5.87
N LYS A 140 1.19 12.50 6.54
CA LYS A 140 2.59 12.94 6.45
C LYS A 140 3.52 11.84 6.95
N THR A 141 4.61 11.63 6.24
CA THR A 141 5.60 10.58 6.50
C THR A 141 6.96 11.17 6.86
N GLU A 142 7.70 10.49 7.72
CA GLU A 142 9.07 10.82 8.08
C GLU A 142 9.98 9.64 7.75
N ASP A 143 11.11 9.93 7.11
CA ASP A 143 12.09 8.91 6.74
C ASP A 143 12.92 8.51 7.96
N ASN A 144 12.88 7.23 8.31
CA ASN A 144 13.63 6.63 9.42
C ASN A 144 14.55 5.52 8.91
N GLY A 145 15.25 5.78 7.80
CA GLY A 145 16.18 4.82 7.18
C GLY A 145 15.53 3.98 6.08
N PHE A 146 14.62 4.57 5.32
CA PHE A 146 14.01 3.94 4.15
C PHE A 146 15.05 3.72 3.04
N ASP A 147 15.24 2.46 2.68
CA ASP A 147 16.14 1.95 1.64
C ASP A 147 15.36 1.24 0.51
N GLY A 148 14.03 1.45 0.45
CA GLY A 148 13.15 0.86 -0.55
C GLY A 148 12.96 1.73 -1.80
N ARG A 149 11.94 1.41 -2.57
CA ARG A 149 11.54 2.17 -3.77
C ARG A 149 10.35 3.07 -3.48
N THR A 150 10.46 4.33 -3.87
CA THR A 150 9.32 5.26 -3.89
C THR A 150 8.62 5.19 -5.24
N VAL A 151 7.30 5.03 -5.20
CA VAL A 151 6.42 4.93 -6.38
C VAL A 151 5.74 6.26 -6.66
N ALA A 152 5.36 6.99 -5.59
CA ALA A 152 4.77 8.31 -5.70
C ALA A 152 5.06 9.17 -4.47
N PHE A 153 5.06 10.48 -4.67
CA PHE A 153 5.08 11.51 -3.64
C PHE A 153 3.72 12.22 -3.57
N VAL A 154 3.46 12.90 -2.46
CA VAL A 154 2.41 13.92 -2.36
C VAL A 154 3.10 15.25 -2.12
N VAL A 155 2.73 16.26 -2.91
CA VAL A 155 3.10 17.66 -2.68
C VAL A 155 2.01 18.29 -1.82
N ASP A 156 2.35 18.65 -0.59
CA ASP A 156 1.39 19.18 0.38
C ASP A 156 0.84 20.54 -0.01
N ASN A 157 -0.48 20.74 0.10
CA ASN A 157 -1.09 22.02 -0.27
C ASN A 157 -0.78 23.18 0.70
N LYS A 158 -0.39 22.90 1.95
CA LYS A 158 -0.16 23.94 2.97
C LYS A 158 1.29 24.41 2.96
N ASP A 159 2.25 23.50 2.88
CA ASP A 159 3.67 23.82 3.00
C ASP A 159 4.51 23.59 1.72
N ASN A 160 3.91 23.04 0.66
CA ASN A 160 4.56 22.67 -0.61
C ASN A 160 5.74 21.68 -0.45
N ASN A 161 5.89 21.04 0.70
CA ASN A 161 6.88 19.99 0.89
C ASN A 161 6.40 18.68 0.26
N GLU A 162 7.36 17.83 -0.10
CA GLU A 162 7.07 16.51 -0.62
C GLU A 162 7.15 15.45 0.47
N TYR A 163 6.12 14.62 0.53
CA TYR A 163 6.05 13.47 1.42
C TYR A 163 5.93 12.19 0.60
N LYS A 164 6.54 11.10 1.08
CA LYS A 164 6.42 9.80 0.41
C LYS A 164 4.97 9.32 0.53
N ALA A 165 4.34 9.08 -0.61
CA ALA A 165 2.95 8.67 -0.69
C ALA A 165 2.81 7.17 -0.86
N LEU A 166 3.49 6.63 -1.87
CA LEU A 166 3.47 5.22 -2.19
C LEU A 166 4.91 4.72 -2.17
N VAL A 167 5.18 3.73 -1.35
CA VAL A 167 6.52 3.16 -1.17
C VAL A 167 6.44 1.67 -0.99
N TRP A 168 7.50 0.97 -1.39
CA TRP A 168 7.67 -0.42 -1.00
C TRP A 168 9.12 -0.76 -0.75
N LYS A 169 9.34 -1.78 0.07
CA LYS A 169 10.64 -2.34 0.37
C LYS A 169 10.58 -3.86 0.25
N LYS A 170 11.63 -4.46 -0.31
CA LYS A 170 11.83 -5.90 -0.24
C LYS A 170 12.32 -6.25 1.17
N TYR A 171 11.61 -7.13 1.86
CA TYR A 171 11.97 -7.64 3.17
C TYR A 171 12.28 -9.13 3.05
N LYS A 172 13.56 -9.46 2.86
CA LYS A 172 14.00 -10.83 2.58
C LYS A 172 13.26 -11.40 1.36
N GLU A 173 12.42 -12.40 1.51
CA GLU A 173 11.66 -12.99 0.39
C GLU A 173 10.34 -12.27 0.08
N GLY A 174 9.85 -11.44 1.01
CA GLY A 174 8.58 -10.74 0.90
C GLY A 174 8.70 -9.26 0.53
N TYR A 175 7.55 -8.60 0.42
CA TYR A 175 7.46 -7.16 0.18
C TYR A 175 6.56 -6.49 1.21
N ILE A 176 6.96 -5.32 1.70
CA ILE A 176 6.08 -4.41 2.44
C ILE A 176 5.82 -3.20 1.56
N PHE A 177 4.55 -2.97 1.23
CA PHE A 177 4.06 -1.82 0.46
C PHE A 177 3.21 -0.96 1.39
N TYR A 178 3.45 0.34 1.37
CA TYR A 178 2.70 1.32 2.15
C TYR A 178 2.15 2.42 1.26
N SER A 179 0.89 2.78 1.52
CA SER A 179 0.20 3.94 0.96
C SER A 179 -0.16 4.91 2.06
N SER A 180 0.26 6.18 1.95
CA SER A 180 -0.21 7.24 2.84
C SER A 180 -1.60 7.76 2.51
N LEU A 181 -2.10 7.43 1.32
CA LEU A 181 -3.46 7.71 0.89
C LEU A 181 -4.42 6.68 1.52
N PRO A 182 -5.59 7.09 2.03
CA PRO A 182 -6.59 6.19 2.59
C PRO A 182 -7.40 5.53 1.47
N LEU A 183 -6.91 4.41 0.95
CA LEU A 183 -7.43 3.79 -0.27
C LEU A 183 -8.90 3.33 -0.15
N GLY A 184 -9.29 2.82 1.01
CA GLY A 184 -10.66 2.43 1.33
C GLY A 184 -11.59 3.63 1.36
N HIS A 185 -11.19 4.69 2.06
CA HIS A 185 -11.90 5.98 2.03
C HIS A 185 -12.07 6.50 0.59
N LEU A 186 -11.00 6.60 -0.19
CA LEU A 186 -11.09 7.10 -1.58
C LEU A 186 -12.10 6.30 -2.42
N LYS A 187 -12.08 4.96 -2.31
CA LYS A 187 -13.04 4.10 -3.00
C LYS A 187 -14.49 4.32 -2.56
N ALA A 188 -14.72 4.63 -1.28
CA ALA A 188 -16.04 4.97 -0.75
C ALA A 188 -16.54 6.33 -1.28
N TYR A 189 -15.63 7.27 -1.56
CA TYR A 189 -15.91 8.59 -2.13
C TYR A 189 -15.78 8.63 -3.67
N SER A 190 -16.02 7.50 -4.33
CA SER A 190 -16.08 7.36 -5.80
C SER A 190 -14.77 7.49 -6.57
N ASP A 191 -13.60 7.48 -5.91
CA ASP A 191 -12.31 7.34 -6.59
C ASP A 191 -11.77 5.91 -6.43
N ASP A 192 -11.90 5.13 -7.50
CA ASP A 192 -11.45 3.75 -7.52
C ASP A 192 -10.05 3.58 -8.15
N MET A 193 -9.56 4.62 -8.82
CA MET A 193 -8.37 4.57 -9.67
C MET A 193 -7.12 4.27 -8.86
N VAL A 194 -6.91 5.02 -7.77
CA VAL A 194 -5.71 4.88 -6.94
C VAL A 194 -5.64 3.48 -6.32
N LEU A 195 -6.75 3.02 -5.72
CA LEU A 195 -6.83 1.68 -5.13
C LEU A 195 -6.58 0.59 -6.18
N ARG A 196 -7.22 0.69 -7.36
CA ARG A 196 -7.07 -0.29 -8.45
C ARG A 196 -5.62 -0.37 -8.93
N SER A 197 -4.99 0.77 -9.20
CA SER A 197 -3.60 0.81 -9.68
C SER A 197 -2.60 0.26 -8.65
N ILE A 198 -2.80 0.57 -7.36
CA ILE A 198 -1.95 0.02 -6.29
C ILE A 198 -2.13 -1.48 -6.13
N LEU A 199 -3.38 -1.99 -6.17
CA LEU A 199 -3.63 -3.42 -6.08
C LEU A 199 -2.99 -4.18 -7.24
N ARG A 200 -3.10 -3.68 -8.47
CA ARG A 200 -2.46 -4.31 -9.64
C ARG A 200 -0.95 -4.26 -9.55
N TYR A 201 -0.37 -3.13 -9.13
CA TYR A 201 1.07 -3.00 -8.91
C TYR A 201 1.56 -3.99 -7.84
N PHE A 202 0.93 -3.99 -6.67
CA PHE A 202 1.31 -4.84 -5.55
C PHE A 202 1.13 -6.32 -5.89
N LEU A 203 -0.06 -6.73 -6.30
CA LEU A 203 -0.39 -8.15 -6.47
C LEU A 203 0.25 -8.75 -7.71
N PHE A 204 0.25 -8.05 -8.84
CA PHE A 204 0.68 -8.63 -10.12
C PHE A 204 2.13 -8.32 -10.49
N LYS A 205 2.66 -7.15 -10.12
CA LYS A 205 4.07 -6.80 -10.42
C LYS A 205 5.02 -7.22 -9.30
N LEU A 206 4.68 -6.92 -8.04
CA LEU A 206 5.55 -7.25 -6.90
C LEU A 206 5.39 -8.69 -6.44
N VAL A 207 4.18 -9.06 -5.99
CA VAL A 207 3.91 -10.41 -5.44
C VAL A 207 3.81 -11.46 -6.54
N LYS A 208 3.49 -11.05 -7.77
CA LYS A 208 3.33 -11.92 -8.95
C LYS A 208 2.30 -13.03 -8.73
N ILE A 209 1.17 -12.71 -8.08
CA ILE A 209 0.10 -13.68 -7.94
C ILE A 209 -0.45 -14.06 -9.34
N PRO A 210 -0.73 -15.35 -9.58
CA PRO A 210 -1.44 -15.76 -10.79
C PRO A 210 -2.81 -15.08 -10.86
N HIS A 211 -3.14 -14.52 -12.02
CA HIS A 211 -4.44 -13.90 -12.26
C HIS A 211 -4.91 -14.17 -13.69
N LEU A 212 -6.23 -14.12 -13.88
CA LEU A 212 -6.84 -14.23 -15.20
C LEU A 212 -6.84 -12.87 -15.88
N VAL A 213 -6.55 -12.84 -17.17
CA VAL A 213 -6.67 -11.64 -18.01
C VAL A 213 -7.74 -11.88 -19.06
N ASN A 214 -8.53 -10.85 -19.36
CA ASN A 214 -9.48 -10.90 -20.46
C ASN A 214 -8.69 -11.04 -21.77
N THR A 215 -8.82 -12.18 -22.43
CA THR A 215 -8.19 -12.42 -23.73
C THR A 215 -9.13 -12.03 -24.87
N PRO A 216 -8.63 -11.37 -25.94
CA PRO A 216 -9.42 -11.17 -27.15
C PRO A 216 -9.94 -12.52 -27.66
N LYS A 217 -11.25 -12.63 -27.89
CA LYS A 217 -11.95 -13.83 -28.37
C LYS A 217 -12.11 -14.97 -27.33
N GLY A 218 -11.91 -14.71 -26.03
CA GLY A 218 -12.25 -15.66 -24.96
C GLY A 218 -11.44 -16.96 -24.97
N LYS A 219 -10.29 -16.99 -25.65
CA LYS A 219 -9.38 -18.15 -25.63
C LYS A 219 -8.47 -18.03 -24.41
N GLY A 220 -8.66 -18.91 -23.43
CA GLY A 220 -7.77 -18.98 -22.25
C GLY A 220 -6.33 -19.28 -22.67
N GLY A 221 -5.39 -18.50 -22.16
CA GLY A 221 -3.95 -18.73 -22.34
C GLY A 221 -3.25 -18.64 -20.99
N LEU A 222 -2.32 -19.56 -20.73
CA LEU A 222 -1.45 -19.50 -19.55
C LEU A 222 -0.13 -18.84 -19.95
N VAL A 223 0.16 -17.66 -19.40
CA VAL A 223 1.44 -16.98 -19.60
C VAL A 223 2.31 -17.27 -18.38
N ILE A 224 3.32 -18.12 -18.56
CA ILE A 224 4.34 -18.39 -17.55
C ILE A 224 5.55 -17.54 -17.91
N ASN A 225 5.89 -16.57 -17.07
CA ASN A 225 7.16 -15.86 -17.19
C ASN A 225 8.23 -16.65 -16.43
N TRP A 226 8.94 -17.52 -17.14
CA TRP A 226 9.99 -18.37 -16.60
C TRP A 226 11.36 -17.69 -16.78
N HIS A 227 12.05 -17.41 -15.68
CA HIS A 227 13.44 -16.94 -15.71
C HIS A 227 14.36 -18.09 -15.30
N ILE A 228 15.31 -18.47 -16.16
CA ILE A 228 16.39 -19.41 -15.81
C ILE A 228 17.59 -18.55 -15.43
N ASP A 229 17.87 -18.48 -14.13
CA ASP A 229 19.16 -18.00 -13.66
C ASP A 229 20.14 -19.18 -13.71
N ALA A 230 21.18 -19.07 -14.54
CA ALA A 230 22.25 -20.05 -14.71
C ALA A 230 23.47 -19.72 -13.84
#